data_AF-A0A929DV28-F1
#
_entry.id   AF-A0A929DV28-F1
#
_cell.length_a   1.000
_cell.length_b   1.000
_cell.length_c   1.000
_cell.angle_alpha   90.00
_cell.angle_beta   90.00
_cell.angle_gamma   90.00
#
_symmetry.space_group_name_H-M   'P 1'
#
loop_
_entity.id
_entity.type
_entity.pdbx_description
1 polymer ?
#
loop_
_entity_poly.entity_id
_entity_poly.type
_entity_poly.pdbx_seq_one_letter_code
_entity_poly.pdbx_strand_id
1 'polypeptide(L)'
;MAALRSIEELQQYVNNRSIPLIPKRERIQIQIDSLNADANEKLEAEFNKLNTTCGCAEGSIASVVGMVFFVIYLTFIDVDAAFTGMEALFYAMGTFFIFMLIGKFGTIIRAHFKLKKLPARYLATDTP
;
A
#
# COMPACT_ATOMS: atom_id res chain seq x y z
N MET A 1 -23.56 -0.66 4.92
CA MET A 1 -22.52 -1.67 5.21
C MET A 1 -22.70 -2.79 4.21
N ALA A 2 -21.69 -3.07 3.40
CA ALA A 2 -21.70 -4.26 2.56
C ALA A 2 -21.39 -5.48 3.44
N ALA A 3 -22.24 -6.50 3.37
CA ALA A 3 -22.02 -7.80 3.98
C ALA A 3 -21.74 -8.80 2.86
N LEU A 4 -20.55 -9.38 2.84
CA LEU A 4 -20.15 -10.38 1.85
C LEU A 4 -20.39 -11.77 2.46
N ARG A 5 -21.19 -12.60 1.78
CA ARG A 5 -21.67 -13.90 2.28
C ARG A 5 -20.99 -15.11 1.66
N SER A 6 -20.27 -14.93 0.55
CA SER A 6 -19.50 -16.00 -0.10
C SER A 6 -18.09 -15.56 -0.48
N ILE A 7 -17.20 -16.54 -0.68
CA ILE A 7 -15.84 -16.27 -1.17
C ILE A 7 -15.87 -15.69 -2.60
N GLU A 8 -16.85 -16.10 -3.41
CA GLU A 8 -17.04 -15.60 -4.78
C GLU A 8 -17.47 -14.13 -4.77
N GLU A 9 -18.36 -13.72 -3.87
CA GLU A 9 -18.72 -12.32 -3.66
C GLU A 9 -17.51 -11.50 -3.21
N LEU A 10 -16.70 -12.04 -2.29
CA LEU A 10 -15.46 -11.39 -1.85
C LEU A 10 -14.46 -11.23 -3.01
N GLN A 11 -14.30 -12.27 -3.84
CA GLN A 11 -13.42 -12.24 -4.99
C GLN A 11 -13.88 -11.24 -6.06
N GLN A 12 -15.18 -11.21 -6.37
CA GLN A 12 -15.76 -10.21 -7.28
C GLN A 12 -15.61 -8.79 -6.71
N TYR A 13 -15.88 -8.59 -5.42
CA TYR A 13 -15.74 -7.30 -4.76
C TYR A 13 -14.31 -6.76 -4.84
N VAL A 14 -13.32 -7.63 -4.61
CA VAL A 14 -11.91 -7.27 -4.67
C VAL A 14 -11.43 -7.06 -6.11
N ASN A 15 -11.90 -7.86 -7.07
CA ASN A 15 -11.52 -7.74 -8.48
C ASN A 15 -12.13 -6.50 -9.15
N ASN A 16 -13.37 -6.15 -8.83
CA ASN A 16 -14.04 -4.96 -9.34
C ASN A 16 -13.54 -3.65 -8.69
N ARG A 17 -12.77 -3.74 -7.61
CA ARG A 17 -12.17 -2.56 -6.97
C ARG A 17 -10.93 -2.10 -7.73
N SER A 18 -11.02 -0.92 -8.33
CA SER A 18 -9.84 -0.16 -8.76
C SER A 18 -8.95 0.17 -7.57
N ILE A 19 -7.65 0.40 -7.82
CA ILE A 19 -6.69 0.82 -6.79
C ILE A 19 -7.14 2.20 -6.29
N PRO A 20 -7.65 2.33 -5.05
CA PRO A 20 -8.17 3.60 -4.61
C PRO A 20 -6.98 4.53 -4.31
N LEU A 21 -6.94 5.68 -4.98
CA LEU A 21 -5.98 6.77 -4.69
C LEU A 21 -6.11 7.26 -3.23
N ILE A 22 -7.30 7.10 -2.64
CA ILE A 22 -7.63 7.46 -1.27
C ILE A 22 -8.27 6.24 -0.60
N PRO A 23 -7.66 5.65 0.46
CA PRO A 23 -8.22 4.49 1.12
C PRO A 23 -9.57 4.85 1.75
N LYS A 24 -10.61 4.08 1.43
CA LYS A 24 -11.92 4.21 2.08
C LYS A 24 -11.85 3.55 3.44
N ARG A 25 -12.01 4.32 4.53
CA ARG A 25 -12.15 3.83 5.91
C ARG A 25 -13.52 3.20 6.18
N GLU A 26 -14.05 2.46 5.21
CA GLU A 26 -15.30 1.73 5.37
C GLU A 26 -14.97 0.33 5.89
N ARG A 27 -15.49 -0.03 7.07
CA ARG A 27 -15.41 -1.41 7.55
C ARG A 27 -16.37 -2.26 6.73
N ILE A 28 -15.87 -3.36 6.21
CA ILE A 28 -16.66 -4.38 5.52
C ILE A 28 -16.85 -5.54 6.48
N GLN A 29 -18.09 -5.98 6.66
CA GLN A 29 -18.40 -7.20 7.40
C GLN A 29 -18.29 -8.38 6.44
N ILE A 30 -17.53 -9.40 6.86
CA ILE A 30 -17.32 -10.62 6.08
C ILE A 30 -17.85 -11.77 6.92
N GLN A 31 -18.91 -12.42 6.46
CA GLN A 31 -19.48 -13.62 7.09
C GLN A 31 -19.62 -14.67 6.00
N ILE A 32 -18.60 -15.51 5.84
CA ILE A 32 -18.63 -16.57 4.85
C ILE A 32 -19.15 -17.83 5.52
N ASP A 33 -20.27 -18.35 5.04
CA ASP A 33 -20.97 -19.49 5.64
C ASP A 33 -20.12 -20.78 5.66
N SER A 34 -19.15 -20.92 4.74
CA SER A 34 -18.24 -22.07 4.68
C SER A 34 -17.08 -21.99 5.68
N LEU A 35 -16.80 -20.81 6.25
CA LEU A 35 -15.68 -20.61 7.17
C LEU A 35 -16.13 -20.68 8.63
N ASN A 36 -15.28 -21.26 9.47
CA ASN A 36 -15.45 -21.22 10.92
C ASN A 36 -15.41 -19.78 11.46
N ALA A 37 -16.06 -19.51 12.59
CA ALA A 37 -16.19 -18.17 13.17
C ALA A 37 -14.82 -17.47 13.38
N ASP A 38 -13.84 -18.21 13.88
CA ASP A 38 -12.47 -17.71 14.07
C ASP A 38 -11.77 -17.35 12.74
N ALA A 39 -12.08 -18.07 11.66
CA ALA A 39 -11.52 -17.82 10.34
C ALA A 39 -12.17 -16.58 9.71
N ASN A 40 -13.48 -16.40 9.90
CA ASN A 40 -14.21 -15.20 9.49
C ASN A 40 -13.70 -13.96 10.22
N GLU A 41 -13.46 -14.02 11.53
CA GLU A 41 -12.92 -12.88 12.29
C GLU A 41 -11.50 -12.50 11.82
N LYS A 42 -10.63 -13.49 11.60
CA LYS A 42 -9.29 -13.26 11.05
C LYS A 42 -9.33 -12.65 9.66
N LEU A 43 -10.21 -13.17 8.79
CA LEU A 43 -10.39 -12.67 7.43
C LEU A 43 -10.89 -11.23 7.43
N GLU A 44 -11.88 -10.90 8.25
CA GLU A 44 -12.40 -9.55 8.42
C GLU A 44 -11.31 -8.59 8.92
N ALA A 45 -10.54 -9.00 9.94
CA ALA A 45 -9.46 -8.20 10.49
C ALA A 45 -8.37 -7.93 9.45
N GLU A 46 -7.94 -8.96 8.71
CA GLU A 46 -6.90 -8.85 7.68
C GLU A 46 -7.37 -8.00 6.49
N PHE A 47 -8.61 -8.21 6.04
CA PHE A 47 -9.22 -7.41 4.98
C PHE A 47 -9.32 -5.94 5.37
N ASN A 48 -9.88 -5.63 6.55
CA ASN A 48 -10.05 -4.26 7.01
C ASN A 48 -8.70 -3.56 7.26
N LYS A 49 -7.69 -4.29 7.74
CA LYS A 49 -6.32 -3.77 7.87
C LYS A 49 -5.73 -3.38 6.51
N LEU A 50 -5.83 -4.26 5.51
CA LEU A 50 -5.33 -3.98 4.17
C LEU A 50 -6.14 -2.88 3.47
N ASN A 51 -7.45 -2.83 3.68
CA ASN A 51 -8.35 -1.82 3.12
C ASN A 51 -8.07 -0.40 3.64
N THR A 52 -7.63 -0.28 4.90
CA THR A 52 -7.33 1.01 5.54
C THR A 52 -5.88 1.47 5.34
N THR A 53 -5.05 0.68 4.66
CA THR A 53 -3.63 1.00 4.44
C THR A 53 -3.48 2.18 3.47
N CYS A 54 -2.84 3.27 3.93
CA CYS A 54 -2.64 4.52 3.16
C CYS A 54 -1.21 4.70 2.63
N GLY A 55 -0.24 3.92 3.12
CA GLY A 55 1.17 4.02 2.71
C GLY A 55 1.89 5.30 3.19
N CYS A 56 1.33 6.04 4.16
CA CYS A 56 1.90 7.30 4.63
C CYS A 56 3.25 7.13 5.34
N ALA A 57 3.36 6.10 6.19
CA ALA A 57 4.59 5.83 6.93
C ALA A 57 5.70 5.35 5.98
N GLU A 58 5.35 4.47 5.04
CA GLU A 58 6.25 3.94 4.03
C GLU A 58 6.71 5.01 3.04
N GLY A 59 5.83 5.93 2.65
CA GLY A 59 6.19 7.11 1.86
C GLY A 59 7.19 8.02 2.58
N SER A 60 7.01 8.23 3.89
CA SER A 60 7.96 9.02 4.70
C SER A 60 9.32 8.32 4.86
N ILE A 61 9.34 7.00 5.01
CA ILE A 61 10.61 6.25 5.11
C ILE A 61 11.33 6.29 3.76
N ALA A 62 10.62 6.07 2.65
CA ALA A 62 11.19 6.12 1.32
C ALA A 62 11.79 7.49 0.99
N SER A 63 11.14 8.58 1.41
CA SER A 63 11.66 9.93 1.19
C SER A 63 12.90 10.24 2.01
N VAL A 64 12.98 9.77 3.27
CA VAL A 64 14.21 9.86 4.08
C VAL A 64 15.35 9.10 3.43
N VAL A 65 15.10 7.87 2.97
CA VAL A 65 16.12 7.08 2.25
C VAL A 65 16.56 7.79 0.97
N GLY A 66 15.63 8.33 0.18
CA GLY A 66 15.94 9.11 -1.03
C GLY A 66 16.79 10.34 -0.72
N MET A 67 16.52 11.01 0.41
CA MET A 67 17.32 12.16 0.85
C MET A 67 18.74 11.75 1.24
N VAL A 68 18.93 10.60 1.88
CA VAL A 68 20.27 10.06 2.17
C VAL A 68 21.04 9.80 0.87
N PHE A 69 20.41 9.18 -0.13
CA PHE A 69 21.02 8.99 -1.45
C PHE A 69 21.37 10.30 -2.14
N PHE A 70 20.51 11.31 -2.04
CA PHE A 70 20.78 12.63 -2.60
C PHE A 70 21.99 13.31 -1.96
N VAL A 71 22.12 13.24 -0.63
CA VAL A 71 23.30 13.77 0.08
C VAL A 71 24.58 13.03 -0.34
N ILE A 72 24.52 11.70 -0.43
CA ILE A 72 25.64 10.88 -0.93
C ILE A 72 26.01 11.34 -2.35
N TYR A 73 25.02 11.45 -3.25
CA TYR A 73 25.25 11.89 -4.63
C TYR A 73 25.97 13.25 -4.69
N LEU A 74 25.57 14.22 -3.86
CA LEU A 74 26.23 15.52 -3.79
C LEU A 74 27.67 15.46 -3.25
N THR A 75 27.98 14.49 -2.38
CA THR A 75 29.33 14.36 -1.79
C THR A 75 30.35 13.67 -2.72
N PHE A 76 29.89 12.83 -3.64
CA PHE A 76 30.76 12.03 -4.53
C PHE A 76 30.93 12.62 -5.92
N ILE A 77 30.10 13.59 -6.30
CA ILE A 77 30.19 14.28 -7.58
C ILE A 77 30.76 15.66 -7.29
N ASP A 78 31.80 16.05 -8.03
CA ASP A 78 32.27 17.44 -8.08
C ASP A 78 31.14 18.27 -8.71
N VAL A 79 30.21 18.71 -7.86
CA VAL A 79 29.17 19.65 -8.23
C VAL A 79 29.87 21.00 -8.35
N ASP A 80 30.00 21.50 -9.58
CA ASP A 80 30.62 22.80 -9.86
C ASP A 80 30.13 23.86 -8.86
N ALA A 81 31.03 24.74 -8.41
CA ALA A 81 30.70 25.82 -7.47
C ALA A 81 29.61 26.78 -7.98
N ALA A 82 29.21 26.67 -9.26
CA ALA A 82 28.07 27.34 -9.88
C ALA A 82 26.70 26.73 -9.51
N PHE A 83 26.67 25.59 -8.82
CA PHE A 83 25.46 24.99 -8.26
C PHE A 83 24.93 25.90 -7.14
N THR A 84 24.19 26.92 -7.54
CA THR A 84 23.60 27.86 -6.59
C THR A 84 22.70 27.10 -5.62
N GLY A 85 22.74 27.46 -4.33
CA GLY A 85 21.99 26.74 -3.29
C GLY A 85 20.48 26.61 -3.57
N MET A 86 19.91 27.46 -4.43
CA MET A 86 18.53 27.34 -4.90
C MET A 86 18.30 26.12 -5.80
N GLU A 87 19.18 25.84 -6.77
CA GLU A 87 19.03 24.68 -7.66
C GLU A 87 19.13 23.38 -6.87
N ALA A 88 20.09 23.29 -5.96
CA ALA A 88 20.23 22.16 -5.04
C ALA A 88 18.95 21.92 -4.22
N LEU A 89 18.33 22.99 -3.75
CA LEU A 89 17.09 22.93 -3.00
C LEU A 89 15.91 22.43 -3.86
N PHE A 90 15.81 22.88 -5.11
CA PHE A 90 14.82 22.35 -6.05
C PHE A 90 15.02 20.86 -6.35
N TYR A 91 16.27 20.42 -6.57
CA TYR A 91 16.56 19.00 -6.77
C TYR A 91 16.28 18.15 -5.53
N ALA A 92 16.59 18.66 -4.33
CA ALA A 92 16.28 18.01 -3.06
C ALA A 92 14.77 17.86 -2.86
N MET A 93 14.00 18.93 -3.13
CA MET A 93 12.54 18.87 -3.07
C MET A 93 11.99 17.88 -4.10
N GLY A 94 12.45 17.94 -5.35
CA GLY A 94 12.03 17.04 -6.42
C GLY A 94 12.27 15.57 -6.08
N THR A 95 13.47 15.23 -5.61
CA THR A 95 13.79 13.86 -5.17
C THR A 95 12.95 13.44 -3.97
N PHE A 96 12.76 14.31 -2.97
CA PHE A 96 11.88 14.02 -1.84
C PHE A 96 10.46 13.67 -2.28
N PHE A 97 9.85 14.49 -3.16
CA PHE A 97 8.51 14.24 -3.68
C PHE A 97 8.43 12.94 -4.48
N ILE A 98 9.41 12.67 -5.36
CA ILE A 98 9.42 11.44 -6.17
C ILE A 98 9.49 10.21 -5.28
N PHE A 99 10.43 10.16 -4.33
CA PHE A 99 10.57 9.01 -3.43
C PHE A 99 9.36 8.83 -2.50
N MET A 100 8.77 9.93 -2.02
CA MET A 100 7.53 9.89 -1.24
C MET A 100 6.37 9.28 -2.04
N LEU A 101 6.21 9.68 -3.31
CA LEU A 101 5.20 9.12 -4.21
C LEU A 101 5.46 7.64 -4.47
N ILE A 102 6.70 7.25 -4.78
CA ILE A 102 7.07 5.85 -5.00
C ILE A 102 6.74 4.99 -3.77
N GLY A 103 7.11 5.44 -2.57
CA GLY A 103 6.81 4.71 -1.32
C GLY A 103 5.31 4.58 -1.06
N LYS A 104 4.55 5.65 -1.29
CA LYS A 104 3.09 5.66 -1.13
C LYS A 104 2.41 4.73 -2.12
N PHE A 105 2.66 4.92 -3.42
CA PHE A 105 2.04 4.12 -4.47
C PHE A 105 2.48 2.65 -4.40
N GLY A 106 3.76 2.38 -4.16
CA GLY A 106 4.27 1.02 -4.01
C GLY A 106 3.57 0.24 -2.89
N THR A 107 3.31 0.89 -1.76
CA THR A 107 2.61 0.27 -0.62
C THR A 107 1.13 0.05 -0.91
N ILE A 108 0.45 1.03 -1.50
CA ILE A 108 -0.96 0.90 -1.90
C ILE A 108 -1.13 -0.24 -2.90
N ILE A 109 -0.27 -0.31 -3.91
CA ILE A 109 -0.25 -1.38 -4.91
C ILE A 109 -0.01 -2.74 -4.23
N ARG A 110 0.98 -2.83 -3.32
CA ARG A 110 1.26 -4.07 -2.59
C ARG A 110 0.09 -4.51 -1.72
N ALA A 111 -0.59 -3.57 -1.04
CA ALA A 111 -1.79 -3.86 -0.25
C ALA A 111 -2.93 -4.35 -1.14
N HIS A 112 -3.11 -3.76 -2.32
CA HIS A 112 -4.12 -4.18 -3.31
C HIS A 112 -3.85 -5.60 -3.85
N PHE A 113 -2.59 -5.91 -4.18
CA PHE A 113 -2.22 -7.28 -4.58
C PHE A 113 -2.43 -8.30 -3.45
N LYS A 114 -2.16 -7.92 -2.19
CA LYS A 114 -2.44 -8.78 -1.03
C LYS A 114 -3.94 -9.00 -0.84
N LEU A 115 -4.76 -7.95 -1.00
CA LEU A 115 -6.22 -8.07 -0.99
C LEU A 115 -6.72 -9.01 -2.09
N LYS A 116 -6.20 -8.89 -3.32
CA LYS A 116 -6.55 -9.78 -4.44
C LYS A 116 -6.18 -11.23 -4.21
N LYS A 117 -5.12 -11.50 -3.45
CA LYS A 117 -4.66 -12.86 -3.11
C LYS A 117 -5.36 -13.43 -1.87
N LEU A 118 -6.05 -12.61 -1.08
CA LEU A 118 -6.72 -13.04 0.14
C LEU A 118 -7.77 -14.15 -0.13
N PRO A 119 -8.74 -13.98 -1.06
CA PRO A 119 -9.78 -14.98 -1.30
C PRO A 119 -9.20 -16.33 -1.74
N ALA A 120 -8.20 -16.31 -2.64
CA ALA A 120 -7.52 -17.51 -3.12
C ALA A 120 -6.79 -18.28 -2.01
N ARG A 121 -6.27 -17.59 -0.99
CA ARG A 121 -5.59 -18.22 0.14
C ARG A 121 -6.55 -18.99 1.04
N TYR A 122 -7.74 -18.44 1.27
CA TYR A 122 -8.77 -19.08 2.06
C TYR A 122 -9.48 -20.21 1.29
N LEU A 123 -9.61 -20.11 -0.04
CA LEU A 123 -10.02 -21.23 -0.90
C LEU A 123 -9.04 -22.41 -0.85
N ALA A 124 -7.73 -22.13 -0.81
CA ALA A 124 -6.70 -23.17 -0.75
C ALA A 124 -6.52 -23.81 0.63
N THR A 125 -7.11 -23.24 1.68
CA THR A 125 -7.09 -23.82 3.04
C THR A 125 -8.37 -24.59 3.38
N ASP A 126 -9.41 -24.47 2.55
CA ASP A 126 -10.68 -25.22 2.64
C ASP A 126 -10.69 -26.53 1.82
N THR A 127 -9.58 -26.89 1.15
CA THR A 127 -9.44 -28.25 0.59
C THR A 127 -8.98 -29.19 1.70
N PRO A 128 -9.80 -30.20 2.08
CA PRO A 128 -9.45 -31.19 3.10
C PRO A 128 -8.23 -32.04 2.74
#